data_AF-A0A5J4WKF3-F1
#
_entry.id   AF-A0A5J4WKF3-F1
#
_cell.length_a   1.000
_cell.length_b   1.000
_cell.length_c   1.000
_cell.angle_alpha   90.00
_cell.angle_beta   90.00
_cell.angle_gamma   90.00
#
_symmetry.space_group_name_H-M   'P 1'
#
loop_
_entity.id
_entity.type
_entity.pdbx_description
1 polymer ?
#
loop_
_entity_poly.entity_id
_entity_poly.type
_entity_poly.pdbx_seq_one_letter_code
_entity_poly.pdbx_strand_id
1 'polypeptide(L)'
;MTGQIACTYQNHSIEDLAVKRDQFTHNSNISHQTVVLFGPPIETGSVKGRLEHNSKEVSVGNENYNKEGSRVALELNMDSNPKTLTFFYNDVKQPHYIINIPPAVRFWAYLTGRGISFKVNKFERLSEATAKHLEGKSQALTWGKDWKKKCVIQ
;
A
#
# COMPACT_ATOMS: atom_id res chain seq x y z
N MET A 1 -8.45 0.95 20.40
CA MET A 1 -9.90 1.17 20.24
C MET A 1 -10.26 0.94 18.78
N THR A 2 -11.27 0.12 18.48
CA THR A 2 -11.70 -0.14 17.10
C THR A 2 -12.68 0.94 16.64
N GLY A 3 -12.15 2.08 16.20
CA GLY A 3 -12.94 3.09 15.49
C GLY A 3 -13.34 2.59 14.10
N GLN A 4 -14.53 2.97 13.63
CA GLN A 4 -14.96 2.71 12.26
C GLN A 4 -14.09 3.52 11.29
N ILE A 5 -13.45 2.84 10.34
CA ILE A 5 -12.48 3.47 9.44
C ILE A 5 -13.22 4.32 8.40
N ALA A 6 -13.04 5.64 8.47
CA ALA A 6 -13.57 6.55 7.48
C ALA A 6 -12.88 6.32 6.13
N CYS A 7 -13.68 6.04 5.10
CA CYS A 7 -13.26 5.83 3.73
C CYS A 7 -14.22 6.54 2.78
N THR A 8 -13.75 6.84 1.57
CA THR A 8 -14.52 7.56 0.54
C THR A 8 -14.43 6.82 -0.78
N TYR A 9 -15.57 6.61 -1.43
CA TYR A 9 -15.66 5.96 -2.74
C TYR A 9 -15.46 7.01 -3.84
N GLN A 10 -14.69 6.68 -4.89
CA GLN A 10 -14.52 7.52 -6.09
C GLN A 10 -14.97 6.83 -7.39
N ASN A 11 -15.71 5.73 -7.29
CA ASN A 11 -16.48 5.17 -8.41
C ASN A 11 -17.93 5.70 -8.34
N HIS A 12 -18.54 6.01 -9.49
CA HIS A 12 -19.91 6.53 -9.58
C HIS A 12 -20.98 5.45 -9.35
N SER A 13 -20.64 4.16 -9.47
CA SER A 13 -21.56 3.08 -9.10
C SER A 13 -21.35 2.62 -7.65
N ILE A 14 -22.36 2.83 -6.82
CA ILE A 14 -22.44 2.24 -5.47
C ILE A 14 -22.77 0.73 -5.49
N GLU A 15 -23.06 0.17 -6.66
CA GLU A 15 -23.41 -1.25 -6.82
C GLU A 15 -22.16 -2.15 -6.94
N ASP A 16 -21.04 -1.58 -7.42
CA ASP A 16 -19.79 -2.30 -7.68
C ASP A 16 -19.07 -2.81 -6.41
N LEU A 17 -19.43 -2.31 -5.21
CA LEU A 17 -18.73 -2.60 -3.96
C LEU A 17 -19.69 -2.90 -2.79
N ALA A 18 -19.68 -4.15 -2.29
CA ALA A 18 -20.28 -4.47 -1.00
C ALA A 18 -19.32 -4.10 0.15
N VAL A 19 -19.86 -3.50 1.20
CA VAL A 19 -19.13 -3.18 2.44
C VAL A 19 -19.84 -3.84 3.62
N LYS A 20 -19.12 -4.64 4.40
CA LYS A 20 -19.64 -5.37 5.56
C LYS A 20 -18.68 -5.24 6.74
N ARG A 21 -18.99 -4.30 7.65
CA ARG A 21 -18.14 -3.86 8.76
C ARG A 21 -16.79 -3.31 8.29
N ASP A 22 -15.78 -4.19 8.23
CA ASP A 22 -14.38 -3.92 7.92
C ASP A 22 -13.90 -4.69 6.67
N GLN A 23 -14.80 -5.47 6.03
CA GLN A 23 -14.58 -6.14 4.75
C GLN A 23 -15.19 -5.34 3.59
N PHE A 24 -14.43 -5.22 2.51
CA PHE A 24 -14.77 -4.55 1.26
C PHE A 24 -14.66 -5.56 0.11
N THR A 25 -15.75 -5.80 -0.62
CA THR A 25 -15.85 -6.84 -1.66
C THR A 25 -16.30 -6.26 -2.98
N HIS A 26 -15.54 -6.50 -4.05
CA HIS A 26 -15.92 -6.06 -5.39
C HIS A 26 -17.02 -6.98 -5.96
N ASN A 27 -18.22 -6.44 -6.09
CA ASN A 27 -19.40 -7.15 -6.58
C ASN A 27 -19.47 -7.19 -8.11
N SER A 28 -18.81 -6.26 -8.80
CA SER A 28 -19.09 -6.01 -10.22
C SER A 28 -18.83 -7.22 -11.11
N ASN A 29 -19.79 -7.52 -11.97
CA ASN A 29 -19.68 -8.62 -12.93
C ASN A 29 -18.78 -8.29 -14.13
N ILE A 30 -18.60 -6.99 -14.40
CA ILE A 30 -17.84 -6.38 -15.49
C ILE A 30 -16.45 -5.97 -15.01
N SER A 31 -15.51 -5.76 -15.94
CA SER A 31 -14.11 -5.42 -15.64
C SER A 31 -13.89 -3.96 -15.23
N HIS A 32 -14.89 -3.32 -14.64
CA HIS A 32 -14.74 -2.00 -14.02
C HIS A 32 -13.86 -2.13 -12.77
N GLN A 33 -13.11 -1.06 -12.50
CA GLN A 33 -11.98 -1.11 -11.59
C GLN A 33 -12.30 -0.24 -10.37
N THR A 34 -12.51 -0.86 -9.21
CA THR A 34 -12.99 -0.16 -8.02
C THR A 34 -11.85 0.32 -7.14
N VAL A 35 -11.83 1.62 -6.87
CA VAL A 35 -10.90 2.31 -5.97
C VAL A 35 -11.60 2.61 -4.63
N VAL A 36 -11.02 2.14 -3.52
CA VAL A 36 -11.37 2.57 -2.16
C VAL A 36 -10.33 3.56 -1.69
N LEU A 37 -10.72 4.82 -1.40
CA LEU A 37 -9.81 5.84 -0.89
C LEU A 37 -9.88 5.96 0.64
N PHE A 38 -8.70 6.05 1.26
CA PHE A 38 -8.50 6.38 2.66
C PHE A 38 -7.86 7.77 2.75
N GLY A 39 -8.73 8.79 2.74
CA GLY A 39 -8.35 10.20 2.67
C GLY A 39 -8.14 10.71 1.23
N PRO A 40 -7.48 11.87 1.10
CA PRO A 40 -6.77 12.68 -0.79
C PRO A 40 -6.03 11.69 -1.70
N PRO A 41 -5.38 12.17 -2.78
CA PRO A 41 -4.60 11.33 -3.70
C PRO A 41 -3.14 11.12 -3.26
N ILE A 42 -2.63 9.90 -3.45
CA ILE A 42 -1.21 9.60 -3.70
C ILE A 42 -1.17 8.57 -4.84
N GLU A 43 -0.47 8.88 -5.93
CA GLU A 43 -0.33 8.02 -7.12
C GLU A 43 0.80 6.98 -6.95
N THR A 44 0.79 6.25 -5.83
CA THR A 44 1.62 5.05 -5.67
C THR A 44 0.72 3.84 -5.42
N GLY A 45 0.64 2.96 -6.41
CA GLY A 45 0.05 1.63 -6.26
C GLY A 45 1.10 0.60 -5.86
N SER A 46 0.64 -0.54 -5.35
CA SER A 46 1.44 -1.76 -5.35
C SER A 46 0.68 -2.88 -6.05
N VAL A 47 1.14 -3.23 -7.25
CA VAL A 47 0.58 -4.31 -8.07
C VAL A 47 1.51 -5.51 -7.95
N LYS A 48 1.05 -6.63 -7.40
CA LYS A 48 1.85 -7.88 -7.31
C LYS A 48 3.23 -7.67 -6.66
N GLY A 49 3.31 -6.91 -5.56
CA GLY A 49 4.58 -6.60 -4.87
C GLY A 49 5.43 -5.48 -5.50
N ARG A 50 5.15 -5.09 -6.75
CA ARG A 50 5.81 -3.96 -7.42
C ARG A 50 5.53 -2.68 -6.64
N LEU A 51 6.45 -1.72 -6.68
CA LEU A 51 6.23 -0.37 -6.16
C LEU A 51 6.32 0.62 -7.32
N GLU A 52 5.28 1.44 -7.49
CA GLU A 52 5.17 2.38 -8.60
C GLU A 52 5.09 3.82 -8.09
N HIS A 53 5.78 4.74 -8.76
CA HIS A 53 5.77 6.17 -8.43
C HIS A 53 5.96 7.01 -9.70
N ASN A 54 5.07 7.99 -9.91
CA ASN A 54 5.05 8.86 -11.11
C ASN A 54 5.10 8.06 -12.42
N SER A 55 4.30 6.99 -12.52
CA SER A 55 4.27 6.02 -13.62
C SER A 55 5.60 5.31 -13.91
N LYS A 56 6.49 5.21 -12.91
CA LYS A 56 7.77 4.47 -12.98
C LYS A 56 7.77 3.34 -11.96
N GLU A 57 7.96 2.13 -12.46
CA GLU A 57 7.95 0.89 -11.68
C GLU A 57 9.34 0.54 -11.11
N VAL A 58 9.39 0.01 -9.88
CA VAL A 58 10.44 -0.90 -9.42
C VAL A 58 9.82 -2.24 -9.00
N SER A 59 10.29 -3.32 -9.64
CA SER A 59 9.62 -4.63 -9.66
C SER A 59 10.35 -5.72 -8.88
N VAL A 60 11.45 -5.39 -8.19
CA VAL A 60 12.45 -6.35 -7.76
C VAL A 60 12.55 -6.38 -6.24
N GLY A 61 12.22 -7.51 -5.61
CA GLY A 61 12.62 -7.85 -4.24
C GLY A 61 11.51 -7.85 -3.19
N ASN A 62 10.37 -7.22 -3.44
CA ASN A 62 9.17 -7.38 -2.61
C ASN A 62 8.36 -8.61 -3.06
N GLU A 63 7.63 -9.22 -2.14
CA GLU A 63 6.85 -10.44 -2.35
C GLU A 63 5.59 -10.22 -3.19
N ASN A 64 5.14 -11.28 -3.87
CA ASN A 64 3.91 -11.20 -4.67
C ASN A 64 2.66 -11.26 -3.76
N TYR A 65 1.92 -10.15 -3.64
CA TYR A 65 0.69 -10.05 -2.85
C TYR A 65 -0.53 -10.69 -3.54
N ASN A 66 -0.37 -11.86 -4.16
CA ASN A 66 -1.40 -12.54 -4.97
C ASN A 66 -2.02 -13.78 -4.31
N LYS A 67 -1.57 -14.18 -3.12
CA LYS A 67 -2.08 -15.37 -2.41
C LYS A 67 -3.22 -15.01 -1.46
N GLU A 68 -4.37 -15.65 -1.62
CA GLU A 68 -5.54 -15.53 -0.74
C GLU A 68 -5.19 -15.78 0.74
N GLY A 69 -5.88 -15.08 1.64
CA GLY A 69 -5.67 -15.15 3.09
C GLY A 69 -4.40 -14.46 3.60
N SER A 70 -3.52 -13.97 2.71
CA SER A 70 -2.30 -13.28 3.10
C SER A 70 -2.56 -11.89 3.67
N ARG A 71 -1.70 -11.46 4.59
CA ARG A 71 -1.73 -10.11 5.18
C ARG A 71 -0.76 -9.18 4.45
N VAL A 72 -1.21 -7.96 4.16
CA VAL A 72 -0.32 -6.83 3.85
C VAL A 72 -0.49 -5.82 4.96
N ALA A 73 0.62 -5.26 5.47
CA ALA A 73 0.59 -4.16 6.42
C ALA A 73 1.56 -3.05 6.00
N LEU A 74 1.22 -1.82 6.40
CA LEU A 74 1.95 -0.60 6.10
C LEU A 74 2.29 0.09 7.43
N GLU A 75 3.57 0.25 7.74
CA GLU A 75 4.00 1.12 8.84
C GLU A 75 4.39 2.48 8.29
N LEU A 76 3.67 3.51 8.71
CA LEU A 76 3.88 4.90 8.33
C LEU A 76 4.52 5.65 9.50
N ASN A 77 5.77 6.05 9.36
CA ASN A 77 6.44 6.90 10.34
C ASN A 77 6.52 8.35 9.86
N MET A 78 5.62 9.18 10.39
CA MET A 78 5.57 10.63 10.14
C MET A 78 6.44 11.43 11.11
N ASP A 79 6.82 10.83 12.24
CA ASP A 79 7.54 11.47 13.35
C ASP A 79 9.08 11.34 13.18
N SER A 80 9.56 10.42 12.32
CA SER A 80 10.98 10.26 11.97
C SER A 80 11.50 11.28 10.96
N ASN A 81 12.81 11.51 10.97
CA ASN A 81 13.53 12.23 9.92
C ASN A 81 14.68 11.36 9.35
N PRO A 82 14.60 10.89 8.10
CA PRO A 82 13.50 11.11 7.14
C PRO A 82 12.20 10.42 7.58
N LYS A 83 11.05 10.93 7.13
CA LYS A 83 9.76 10.24 7.25
C LYS A 83 9.80 8.96 6.41
N THR A 84 9.19 7.86 6.89
CA THR A 84 9.25 6.56 6.20
C THR A 84 7.89 5.90 5.99
N LEU A 85 7.81 5.05 4.96
CA LEU A 85 6.71 4.11 4.73
C LEU A 85 7.30 2.72 4.46
N THR A 86 7.00 1.76 5.32
CA THR A 86 7.50 0.38 5.28
C THR A 86 6.39 -0.60 4.97
N PHE A 87 6.68 -1.57 4.09
CA PHE A 87 5.75 -2.62 3.68
C PHE A 87 6.05 -3.93 4.43
N PHE A 88 5.02 -4.70 4.74
CA PHE A 88 5.10 -6.03 5.34
C PHE A 88 4.15 -6.98 4.60
N TYR A 89 4.56 -8.24 4.42
CA TYR A 89 3.75 -9.31 3.84
C TYR A 89 3.79 -10.54 4.73
N ASN A 90 2.63 -11.03 5.14
CA ASN A 90 2.49 -12.10 6.15
C ASN A 90 3.39 -11.86 7.36
N ASP A 91 3.33 -10.62 7.86
CA ASP A 91 4.07 -10.11 9.02
C ASP A 91 5.61 -10.04 8.83
N VAL A 92 6.13 -10.38 7.64
CA VAL A 92 7.54 -10.25 7.24
C VAL A 92 7.80 -8.90 6.56
N LYS A 93 8.72 -8.10 7.13
CA LYS A 93 9.16 -6.82 6.57
C LYS A 93 9.76 -7.01 5.16
N GLN A 94 9.33 -6.17 4.23
CA GLN A 94 9.82 -6.15 2.85
C GLN A 94 11.16 -5.38 2.75
N PRO A 95 12.03 -5.71 1.77
CA PRO A 95 13.34 -5.06 1.65
C PRO A 95 13.24 -3.61 1.18
N HIS A 96 12.23 -3.25 0.38
CA HIS A 96 12.04 -1.86 -0.05
C HIS A 96 11.13 -1.09 0.90
N TYR A 97 11.54 0.13 1.22
CA TYR A 97 10.78 1.10 2.01
C TYR A 97 10.99 2.50 1.43
N ILE A 98 9.99 3.37 1.55
CA ILE A 98 10.04 4.72 0.98
C ILE A 98 10.52 5.70 2.06
N ILE A 99 11.36 6.67 1.68
CA ILE A 99 11.85 7.76 2.55
C ILE A 99 11.51 9.13 1.96
N ASN A 100 11.51 10.16 2.81
CA ASN A 100 11.19 11.55 2.45
C ASN A 100 9.75 11.73 1.93
N ILE A 101 8.82 10.91 2.42
CA ILE A 101 7.39 11.03 2.10
C ILE A 101 6.83 12.42 2.49
N PRO A 102 5.81 12.93 1.77
CA PRO A 102 5.24 14.25 2.03
C PRO A 102 4.63 14.39 3.45
N PRO A 103 4.47 15.63 3.98
CA PRO A 103 3.86 15.86 5.29
C PRO A 103 2.41 15.40 5.45
N ALA A 104 1.70 15.14 4.35
CA ALA A 104 0.38 14.53 4.33
C ALA A 104 0.39 13.35 3.37
N VAL A 105 -0.14 12.20 3.80
CA VAL A 105 -0.19 10.98 3.00
C VAL A 105 -1.59 10.38 2.95
N ARG A 106 -1.75 9.41 2.06
CA ARG A 106 -3.01 8.88 1.57
C ARG A 106 -2.81 7.40 1.23
N PHE A 107 -3.85 6.59 1.38
CA PHE A 107 -3.83 5.19 0.96
C PHE A 107 -5.04 4.87 0.09
N TRP A 108 -4.87 3.93 -0.82
CA TRP A 108 -5.96 3.43 -1.66
C TRP A 108 -5.81 1.93 -1.87
N ALA A 109 -6.95 1.25 -2.05
CA ALA A 109 -7.01 -0.16 -2.43
C ALA A 109 -7.74 -0.29 -3.77
N TYR A 110 -7.30 -1.25 -4.59
CA TYR A 110 -7.74 -1.41 -5.97
C TYR A 110 -8.22 -2.83 -6.24
N LEU A 111 -9.47 -2.97 -6.66
CA LEU A 111 -10.11 -4.25 -6.90
C LEU A 111 -10.54 -4.34 -8.37
N THR A 112 -10.00 -5.34 -9.08
CA THR A 112 -10.08 -5.46 -10.54
C THR A 112 -10.82 -6.72 -11.01
N GLY A 113 -11.33 -7.54 -10.09
CA GLY A 113 -12.02 -8.79 -10.37
C GLY A 113 -13.19 -9.00 -9.42
N ARG A 114 -14.22 -9.70 -9.90
CA ARG A 114 -15.42 -10.04 -9.13
C ARG A 114 -15.08 -10.92 -7.93
N GLY A 115 -15.69 -10.67 -6.78
CA GLY A 115 -15.51 -11.44 -5.56
C GLY A 115 -14.17 -11.19 -4.83
N ILE A 116 -13.23 -10.46 -5.43
CA ILE A 116 -12.01 -10.03 -4.73
C ILE A 116 -12.44 -9.13 -3.58
N SER A 117 -12.00 -9.48 -2.37
CA SER A 117 -12.25 -8.69 -1.17
C SER A 117 -10.99 -8.53 -0.34
N PHE A 118 -10.95 -7.46 0.45
CA PHE A 118 -9.95 -7.27 1.49
C PHE A 118 -10.65 -6.87 2.79
N LYS A 119 -9.94 -7.05 3.91
CA LYS A 119 -10.43 -6.74 5.25
C LYS A 119 -9.39 -5.94 6.01
N VAL A 120 -9.76 -4.78 6.54
CA VAL A 120 -8.84 -3.93 7.31
C VAL A 120 -8.82 -4.41 8.77
N ASN A 121 -7.96 -5.40 9.05
CA ASN A 121 -7.89 -6.04 10.36
C ASN A 121 -7.38 -5.12 11.49
N LYS A 122 -6.57 -4.11 11.16
CA LYS A 122 -5.97 -3.14 12.09
C LYS A 122 -5.79 -1.80 11.40
N PHE A 123 -6.06 -0.72 12.15
CA PHE A 123 -5.67 0.65 11.82
C PHE A 123 -5.48 1.39 13.14
N GLU A 124 -4.23 1.53 13.59
CA GLU A 124 -3.89 2.02 14.93
C GLU A 124 -2.60 2.86 14.90
N ARG A 125 -2.50 3.87 15.78
CA ARG A 125 -1.25 4.60 15.98
C ARG A 125 -0.38 3.83 16.97
N LEU A 126 0.83 3.49 16.53
CA LEU A 126 1.87 2.90 17.38
C LEU A 126 2.57 4.02 18.18
N SER A 127 3.06 3.69 19.38
CA SER A 127 3.88 4.62 20.19
C SER A 127 5.32 4.74 19.69
N GLU A 128 5.84 3.68 19.07
CA GLU A 128 7.17 3.57 18.48
C GLU A 128 7.09 2.78 17.16
N ALA A 129 8.08 2.96 16.29
CA ALA A 129 8.17 2.24 15.02
C ALA A 129 8.71 0.82 15.21
N THR A 130 8.06 -0.18 14.61
CA THR A 130 8.51 -1.58 14.61
C THR A 130 9.49 -1.88 13.48
N ALA A 131 9.47 -1.10 12.40
CA ALA A 131 10.35 -1.27 11.24
C ALA A 131 11.80 -0.91 11.57
N LYS A 132 12.63 -1.92 11.82
CA LYS A 132 14.09 -1.76 11.90
C LYS A 132 14.69 -1.77 10.50
N HIS A 133 15.40 -0.70 10.14
CA HIS A 133 16.08 -0.57 8.84
C HIS A 133 17.57 -0.84 9.06
N LEU A 134 18.09 -1.87 8.38
CA LEU A 134 19.48 -2.29 8.50
C LEU A 134 20.18 -2.09 7.15
N GLU A 135 21.38 -1.52 7.19
CA GLU A 135 22.23 -1.35 6.02
C GLU A 135 22.54 -2.70 5.35
N GLY A 136 22.65 -2.70 4.02
CA GLY A 136 22.78 -3.92 3.20
C GLY A 136 21.54 -4.84 3.16
N LYS A 137 20.56 -4.68 4.07
CA LYS A 137 19.35 -5.54 4.17
C LYS A 137 18.03 -4.81 3.90
N SER A 138 18.04 -3.49 3.74
CA SER A 138 16.86 -2.71 3.38
C SER A 138 17.24 -1.57 2.43
N GLN A 139 16.59 -1.50 1.27
CA GLN A 139 16.83 -0.47 0.27
C GLN A 139 15.82 0.68 0.43
N ALA A 140 16.34 1.88 0.66
CA ALA A 140 15.55 3.09 0.74
C ALA A 140 15.19 3.59 -0.67
N LEU A 141 13.92 3.94 -0.88
CA LEU A 141 13.41 4.53 -2.10
C LEU A 141 13.00 5.98 -1.81
N THR A 142 13.78 6.95 -2.31
CA THR A 142 13.50 8.36 -2.05
C THR A 142 12.28 8.84 -2.83
N TRP A 143 11.29 9.39 -2.14
CA TRP A 143 10.12 10.02 -2.75
C TRP A 143 10.52 11.16 -3.70
N GLY A 144 9.80 11.32 -4.80
CA GLY A 144 10.09 12.34 -5.82
C GLY A 144 11.35 12.04 -6.66
N LYS A 145 11.83 10.80 -6.67
CA LYS A 145 12.98 10.33 -7.46
C LYS A 145 12.63 9.05 -8.22
N ASP A 146 13.37 8.79 -9.30
CA ASP A 146 13.21 7.58 -10.10
C ASP A 146 13.77 6.36 -9.36
N TRP A 147 12.93 5.33 -9.18
CA TRP A 147 13.31 4.08 -8.51
C TRP A 147 13.83 2.99 -9.45
N LYS A 148 13.90 3.27 -10.76
CA LYS A 148 14.50 2.37 -11.74
C LYS A 148 15.97 2.12 -11.36
N LYS A 149 16.36 0.85 -11.25
CA LYS A 149 17.78 0.48 -11.09
C LYS A 149 18.56 1.07 -12.26
N LYS A 150 19.61 1.85 -11.98
CA LYS A 150 20.66 2.08 -12.97
C LYS A 150 21.34 0.74 -13.22
N CYS A 151 21.34 0.26 -14.47
CA CYS A 151 22.32 -0.75 -14.86
C CYS A 151 23.70 -0.11 -14.76
N VAL A 152 24.48 -0.53 -13.76
CA VAL A 152 25.93 -0.37 -13.82
C VAL A 152 26.41 -1.43 -14.79
N ILE A 153 26.78 -1.01 -16.00
CA ILE A 153 27.53 -1.85 -16.91
C ILE A 153 28.95 -1.90 -16.34
N GLN A 154 29.44 -3.11 -16.05
CA GLN A 154 30.85 -3.39 -15.73
C GLN A 154 31.56 -3.85 -17.00
#